data_AF-A0A9X9ADX4-F1
#
_entry.id   AF-A0A9X9ADX4-F1
#
_cell.length_a   1.000
_cell.length_b   1.000
_cell.length_c   1.000
_cell.angle_alpha   90.00
_cell.angle_beta   90.00
_cell.angle_gamma   90.00
#
_symmetry.space_group_name_H-M   'P 1'
#
loop_
_entity.id
_entity.type
_entity.pdbx_description
1 polymer ?
#
loop_
_entity_poly.entity_id
_entity_poly.type
_entity_poly.pdbx_seq_one_letter_code
_entity_poly.pdbx_strand_id
1 'polypeptide(L)' 'MVISRQDSWTDDNDLLLASTVLQNIRNGGTQLAAFKEVA' A
#
# COMPACT_ATOMS: atom_id res chain seq x y z
N MET A 1 -3.00 -4.34 19.14
CA MET A 1 -2.33 -3.35 18.28
C MET A 1 -3.44 -2.53 17.65
N VAL A 2 -3.64 -1.30 18.11
CA VAL A 2 -4.65 -0.40 17.55
C VAL A 2 -4.09 0.12 16.23
N ILE A 3 -4.68 -0.31 15.12
CA ILE A 3 -4.36 0.25 13.80
C ILE A 3 -5.04 1.63 13.80
N SER A 4 -4.32 2.65 14.25
CA SER A 4 -4.76 4.03 14.15
C SER A 4 -4.84 4.36 12.67
N ARG A 5 -6.06 4.46 12.13
CA ARG A 5 -6.28 4.89 10.75
C ARG A 5 -5.68 6.29 10.60
N GLN A 6 -4.63 6.40 9.80
CA GLN A 6 -4.04 7.69 9.44
C GLN A 6 -5.08 8.41 8.56
N ASP A 7 -5.92 9.25 9.17
CA ASP A 7 -6.83 10.11 8.41
C ASP A 7 -5.98 11.20 7.74
N SER A 8 -6.08 11.27 6.41
CA SER A 8 -5.24 12.04 5.47
C SER A 8 -4.03 11.25 4.96
N TRP A 9 -4.26 10.47 3.91
CA TRP A 9 -3.18 10.12 3.00
C TRP A 9 -2.75 11.40 2.27
N THR A 10 -1.45 11.68 2.28
CA THR A 10 -0.88 12.67 1.37
C THR A 10 -0.87 12.07 -0.04
N ASP A 11 -0.82 12.91 -1.07
CA ASP A 11 -0.68 12.44 -2.46
C ASP A 11 0.53 11.51 -2.62
N ASP A 12 1.61 11.75 -1.85
CA ASP A 12 2.78 10.88 -1.81
C ASP A 12 2.48 9.48 -1.25
N ASN A 13 1.63 9.38 -0.23
CA ASN A 13 1.22 8.09 0.34
C ASN A 13 0.35 7.31 -0.65
N ASP A 14 -0.55 8.00 -1.37
CA ASP A 14 -1.36 7.39 -2.44
C ASP A 14 -0.48 6.89 -3.59
N LEU A 15 0.51 7.67 -4.02
CA LEU A 15 1.46 7.27 -5.05
C LEU A 15 2.33 6.08 -4.61
N LEU A 16 2.79 6.07 -3.36
CA LEU A 16 3.55 4.97 -2.79
C LEU A 16 2.73 3.68 -2.75
N LEU A 17 1.49 3.74 -2.29
CA LEU A 17 0.60 2.57 -2.32
C LEU A 17 0.35 2.10 -3.75
N ALA A 18 -0.01 3.01 -4.65
CA ALA A 18 -0.36 2.67 -6.02
C ALA A 18 0.81 1.98 -6.73
N SER A 19 2.02 2.52 -6.59
CA SER A 19 3.23 1.91 -7.17
C SER A 19 3.53 0.54 -6.57
N THR A 20 3.41 0.38 -5.25
CA THR A 20 3.66 -0.88 -4.54
C THR A 20 2.66 -1.98 -4.93
N VAL A 21 1.38 -1.63 -5.06
CA VAL A 21 0.32 -2.54 -5.52
C VAL A 21 0.55 -2.96 -6.97
N LEU A 22 0.84 -2.01 -7.86
CA LEU A 22 1.08 -2.30 -9.27
C LEU A 22 2.33 -3.18 -9.47
N GLN A 23 3.39 -2.96 -8.70
CA GLN A 23 4.58 -3.80 -8.72
C GLN A 23 4.27 -5.23 -8.29
N ASN A 24 3.52 -5.40 -7.20
CA ASN A 24 3.10 -6.71 -6.72
C ASN A 24 2.26 -7.47 -7.77
N ILE A 25 1.29 -6.81 -8.40
CA ILE A 25 0.46 -7.42 -9.46
C ILE A 25 1.33 -7.85 -10.66
N ARG A 26 2.28 -7.01 -11.10
CA ARG A 26 3.19 -7.32 -12.21
C ARG A 26 4.08 -8.52 -11.93
N ASN A 27 4.43 -8.72 -10.66
CA ASN A 27 5.29 -9.82 -10.23
C ASN A 27 4.51 -11.10 -9.87
N GLY A 28 3.19 -11.14 -10.12
CA GLY A 28 2.34 -12.29 -9.76
C GLY A 28 2.01 -12.40 -8.27
N GLY A 29 2.27 -11.34 -7.50
CA GLY A 29 1.89 -11.20 -6.10
C GLY A 29 0.43 -10.77 -5.93
N THR A 30 0.06 -10.39 -4.71
CA THR A 30 -1.31 -10.00 -4.37
C THR A 30 -1.35 -8.59 -3.79
N GLN A 31 -2.49 -7.91 -3.92
CA GLN A 31 -2.71 -6.61 -3.29
C GLN A 31 -2.57 -6.68 -1.76
N LEU A 32 -2.92 -7.82 -1.15
CA LEU A 32 -2.73 -8.03 0.29
C LEU A 32 -1.25 -8.07 0.69
N ALA A 33 -0.38 -8.61 -0.18
CA ALA A 33 1.06 -8.55 0.04
C ALA A 33 1.57 -7.11 -0.04
N ALA A 34 1.15 -6.35 -1.06
CA ALA A 34 1.47 -4.93 -1.19
C ALA A 34 1.03 -4.10 0.03
N PHE A 35 -0.16 -4.36 0.58
CA PHE A 35 -0.63 -3.66 1.77
C PHE A 35 0.20 -3.98 3.02
N LYS A 36 0.80 -5.16 3.13
CA LYS A 36 1.72 -5.49 4.22
C LYS A 36 3.07 -4.78 4.10
N GLU A 37 3.45 -4.37 2.89
CA GLU A 37 4.70 -3.64 2.64
C GLU A 37 4.60 -2.15 3.00
N VAL A 38 3.38 -1.59 2.98
CA VAL A 38 3.11 -0.16 3.23
C VAL A 38 2.53 0.10 4.62
N ALA A 39 2.07 -0.94 5.34
CA ALA A 39 1.51 -0.87 6.69
C ALA A 39 2.58 -0.87 7.79
#